data_AF-A0A8B7TNS2-F1
#
_entry.id   AF-A0A8B7TNS2-F1
#
_cell.length_a   1.000
_cell.length_b   1.000
_cell.length_c   1.000
_cell.angle_alpha   90.00
_cell.angle_beta   90.00
_cell.angle_gamma   90.00
#
_symmetry.space_group_name_H-M   'P 1'
#
loop_
_entity.id
_entity.type
_entity.pdbx_description
1 polymer ?
#
loop_
_entity_poly.entity_id
_entity_poly.type
_entity_poly.pdbx_seq_one_letter_code
_entity_poly.pdbx_strand_id
1 'polypeptide(L)'
;MESLHTRASRRQNDLEANVQFQQYLADLHEAEAWIREKEPIVDNTNYGADEEAAGALLKKHEAFLVDLNAFGKSMQALHSQAEACQQQQAAPVEDAAEEARVVALYDFQARSPREVTMKKNDVLTLLSSINKDWWKVEADDHQGFVPAVYVRKLTRDELPSLSQRQREEPGSIAQRQKQIEDLYHSLLDRAEERRRRLLQRYNEFLLAYEAGDMLDWIQEKKAENTGVELDDVWELQKKFDEFQRDLKTNEPRLRDINKVADDLLYEDLLTPEGAHIRQELNTRWGSLQRLSDEQQQLLRSAHAVQVFHREADDTKEQIEKKCQALNAADPGSDLISVQALQRQHEGFERDLIPLGEKVTRLGATAERLCESHPDATEDLQTQQAQLNKAWDHLQGLTKDRKESLNDAQKFYLFLSKA
;
A
#
# COMPACT_ATOMS: atom_id res chain seq x y z
N MET A 1 -62.02 -34.02 30.25
CA MET A 1 -60.66 -34.52 29.93
C MET A 1 -59.92 -33.54 29.03
N GLU A 2 -60.53 -33.03 27.95
CA GLU A 2 -59.92 -32.04 27.04
C GLU A 2 -59.38 -30.78 27.73
N SER A 3 -60.13 -30.19 28.67
CA SER A 3 -59.71 -28.99 29.43
C SER A 3 -58.41 -29.16 30.24
N LEU A 4 -58.17 -30.34 30.82
CA LEU A 4 -56.94 -30.60 31.59
C LEU A 4 -55.75 -30.84 30.67
N HIS A 5 -55.98 -31.51 29.53
CA HIS A 5 -54.95 -31.73 28.54
C HIS A 5 -54.47 -30.40 27.93
N THR A 6 -55.40 -29.50 27.56
CA THR A 6 -55.06 -28.16 27.08
C THR A 6 -54.29 -27.34 28.11
N ARG A 7 -54.67 -27.40 29.40
CA ARG A 7 -53.93 -26.71 30.48
C ARG A 7 -52.53 -27.29 30.70
N ALA A 8 -52.40 -28.62 30.63
CA ALA A 8 -51.10 -29.28 30.75
C ALA A 8 -50.17 -28.93 29.59
N SER A 9 -50.67 -28.94 28.34
CA SER A 9 -49.90 -28.53 27.16
C SER A 9 -49.50 -27.06 27.20
N ARG A 10 -50.38 -26.15 27.65
CA ARG A 10 -50.03 -24.73 27.84
C ARG A 10 -48.90 -24.57 28.86
N ARG A 11 -49.03 -25.21 30.02
CA ARG A 11 -47.98 -25.18 31.06
C ARG A 11 -46.66 -25.75 30.56
N GLN A 12 -46.69 -26.81 29.76
CA GLN A 12 -45.49 -27.37 29.15
C GLN A 12 -44.82 -26.34 28.24
N ASN A 13 -45.56 -25.71 27.33
CA ASN A 13 -45.05 -24.69 26.41
C ASN A 13 -44.48 -23.47 27.18
N ASP A 14 -45.17 -23.01 28.22
CA ASP A 14 -44.71 -21.89 29.06
C ASP A 14 -43.40 -22.22 29.79
N LEU A 15 -43.27 -23.47 30.28
CA LEU A 15 -42.03 -23.93 30.91
C LEU A 15 -40.89 -24.05 29.91
N GLU A 16 -41.15 -24.58 28.72
CA GLU A 16 -40.15 -24.66 27.64
C GLU A 16 -39.68 -23.27 27.20
N ALA A 17 -40.60 -22.31 27.01
CA ALA A 17 -40.27 -20.91 26.69
C ALA A 17 -39.48 -20.23 27.83
N ASN A 18 -39.81 -20.53 29.09
CA ASN A 18 -39.06 -20.02 30.24
C ASN A 18 -37.63 -20.58 30.28
N VAL A 19 -37.45 -21.88 30.02
CA VAL A 19 -36.13 -22.52 29.94
C VAL A 19 -35.30 -21.90 28.82
N GLN A 20 -35.87 -21.72 27.63
CA GLN A 20 -35.18 -21.08 26.51
C GLN A 20 -34.76 -19.64 26.83
N PHE A 21 -35.62 -18.87 27.49
CA PHE A 21 -35.29 -17.53 27.94
C PHE A 21 -34.15 -17.52 28.98
N GLN A 22 -34.15 -18.44 29.95
CA GLN A 22 -33.04 -18.55 30.91
C GLN A 22 -31.73 -18.95 30.23
N GLN A 23 -31.77 -19.83 29.23
CA GLN A 23 -30.59 -20.19 28.44
C GLN A 23 -30.03 -18.98 27.68
N TYR A 24 -30.90 -18.21 27.01
CA TYR A 24 -30.50 -16.95 26.36
C TYR A 24 -29.82 -15.98 27.33
N LEU A 25 -30.34 -15.84 28.56
CA LEU A 25 -29.72 -14.97 29.56
C LEU A 25 -28.35 -15.47 30.01
N ALA A 26 -28.16 -16.78 30.13
CA ALA A 26 -26.85 -17.35 30.44
C ALA A 26 -25.85 -17.09 29.31
N ASP A 27 -26.24 -17.36 28.06
CA ASP A 27 -25.41 -17.15 26.87
C ASP A 27 -25.08 -15.65 26.67
N LEU A 28 -26.04 -14.76 26.95
CA LEU A 28 -25.85 -13.31 26.93
C LEU A 28 -24.80 -12.87 27.95
N HIS A 29 -24.89 -13.35 29.19
CA HIS A 29 -23.91 -13.01 30.23
C HIS A 29 -22.52 -13.57 29.92
N GLU A 30 -22.44 -14.76 29.32
CA GLU A 30 -21.17 -15.31 28.84
C GLU A 30 -20.56 -14.42 27.75
N ALA A 31 -21.37 -13.95 26.80
CA ALA A 31 -20.92 -13.03 25.77
C ALA A 31 -20.47 -11.67 26.35
N GLU A 32 -21.21 -11.10 27.30
CA GLU A 32 -20.82 -9.87 28.01
C GLU A 32 -19.49 -10.03 28.74
N ALA A 33 -19.31 -11.14 29.46
CA ALA A 33 -18.08 -11.44 30.19
C ALA A 33 -16.90 -11.61 29.23
N TRP A 34 -17.12 -12.31 28.11
CA TRP A 34 -16.11 -12.50 27.07
C TRP A 34 -15.67 -11.16 26.47
N ILE A 35 -16.61 -10.27 26.12
CA ILE A 35 -16.30 -8.92 25.60
C ILE A 35 -15.45 -8.15 26.61
N ARG A 36 -15.87 -8.09 27.88
CA ARG A 36 -15.13 -7.42 28.96
C ARG A 36 -13.71 -7.97 29.14
N GLU A 37 -13.51 -9.27 28.96
CA GLU A 37 -12.19 -9.88 29.02
C GLU A 37 -11.26 -9.38 27.90
N LYS A 38 -11.83 -9.03 26.73
CA LYS A 38 -11.06 -8.58 25.56
C LYS A 38 -10.81 -7.06 25.54
N GLU A 39 -11.60 -6.27 26.28
CA GLU A 39 -11.43 -4.80 26.36
C GLU A 39 -9.97 -4.37 26.67
N PRO A 40 -9.26 -4.96 27.65
CA PRO A 40 -7.89 -4.56 27.96
C PRO A 40 -6.89 -4.78 26.81
N ILE A 41 -7.19 -5.70 25.89
CA ILE A 41 -6.32 -5.98 24.73
C ILE A 41 -6.44 -4.86 23.70
N VAL A 42 -7.67 -4.40 23.44
CA VAL A 42 -7.93 -3.33 22.46
C VAL A 42 -7.58 -1.94 23.01
N ASP A 43 -7.74 -1.72 24.31
CA ASP A 43 -7.51 -0.44 24.97
C ASP A 43 -6.04 -0.22 25.36
N ASN A 44 -5.19 -1.24 25.17
CA ASN A 44 -3.76 -1.13 25.37
C ASN A 44 -3.20 -0.04 24.42
N THR A 45 -2.36 0.86 24.94
CA THR A 45 -1.71 1.93 24.17
C THR A 45 -0.22 1.70 23.96
N ASN A 46 0.30 0.54 24.36
CA ASN A 46 1.65 0.11 23.99
C ASN A 46 1.64 -0.37 22.53
N TYR A 47 2.43 0.31 21.71
CA TYR A 47 2.57 0.04 20.28
C TYR A 47 3.98 -0.45 19.88
N GLY A 48 4.87 -0.69 20.85
CA GLY A 48 6.26 -1.08 20.60
C GLY A 48 7.21 0.11 20.62
N ALA A 49 8.47 -0.16 21.00
CA ALA A 49 9.54 0.84 21.09
C ALA A 49 10.47 0.86 19.87
N ASP A 50 10.38 -0.16 19.02
CA ASP A 50 11.18 -0.38 17.82
C ASP A 50 10.37 -1.18 16.79
N GLU A 51 10.95 -1.37 15.59
CA GLU A 51 10.33 -2.08 14.47
C GLU A 51 9.92 -3.51 14.84
N GLU A 52 10.81 -4.26 15.52
CA GLU A 52 10.59 -5.66 15.87
C GLU A 52 9.46 -5.81 16.91
N ALA A 53 9.46 -4.97 17.95
CA ALA A 53 8.43 -4.96 18.97
C ALA A 53 7.07 -4.54 18.38
N ALA A 54 7.03 -3.49 17.55
CA ALA A 54 5.82 -3.04 16.87
C ALA A 54 5.27 -4.13 15.93
N GLY A 55 6.13 -4.77 15.13
CA GLY A 55 5.76 -5.86 14.23
C GLY A 55 5.26 -7.11 14.98
N ALA A 56 5.90 -7.47 16.09
CA ALA A 56 5.44 -8.58 16.93
C ALA A 56 4.09 -8.30 17.58
N LEU A 57 3.84 -7.06 18.03
CA LEU A 57 2.54 -6.65 18.57
C LEU A 57 1.46 -6.61 17.49
N LEU A 58 1.76 -6.09 16.31
CA LEU A 58 0.85 -6.06 15.16
C LEU A 58 0.41 -7.48 14.79
N LYS A 59 1.36 -8.40 14.61
CA LYS A 59 1.07 -9.79 14.26
C LYS A 59 0.19 -10.49 15.30
N LYS A 60 0.45 -10.26 16.59
CA LYS A 60 -0.38 -10.80 17.68
C LYS A 60 -1.80 -10.20 17.63
N HIS A 61 -1.90 -8.91 17.34
CA HIS A 61 -3.18 -8.20 17.29
C HIS A 61 -4.01 -8.61 16.05
N GLU A 62 -3.38 -8.88 14.91
CA GLU A 62 -4.04 -9.43 13.73
C GLU A 62 -4.60 -10.84 13.98
N ALA A 63 -3.86 -11.69 14.68
CA ALA A 63 -4.38 -12.99 15.12
C ALA A 63 -5.59 -12.83 16.05
N PHE A 64 -5.51 -11.88 16.99
CA PHE A 64 -6.64 -11.53 17.86
C PHE A 64 -7.86 -11.03 17.07
N LEU A 65 -7.69 -10.25 16.00
CA LEU A 65 -8.79 -9.82 15.14
C LEU A 65 -9.46 -10.98 14.40
N VAL A 66 -8.71 -12.00 13.98
CA VAL A 66 -9.30 -13.21 13.40
C VAL A 66 -10.22 -13.90 14.42
N ASP A 67 -9.76 -14.05 15.65
CA ASP A 67 -10.55 -14.65 16.74
C ASP A 67 -11.77 -13.77 17.09
N LEU A 68 -11.59 -12.45 17.12
CA LEU A 68 -12.65 -11.48 17.41
C LEU A 68 -13.75 -11.52 16.34
N ASN A 69 -13.38 -11.61 15.06
CA ASN A 69 -14.32 -11.78 13.95
C ASN A 69 -15.01 -13.16 13.98
N ALA A 70 -14.31 -14.21 14.40
CA ALA A 70 -14.89 -15.55 14.55
C ALA A 70 -15.99 -15.58 15.63
N PHE A 71 -15.83 -14.80 16.71
CA PHE A 71 -16.86 -14.62 17.75
C PHE A 71 -18.16 -14.01 17.20
N GLY A 72 -18.12 -13.35 16.06
CA GLY A 72 -19.31 -12.84 15.36
C GLY A 72 -20.35 -13.93 15.06
N LYS A 73 -19.95 -15.19 14.90
CA LYS A 73 -20.88 -16.33 14.78
C LYS A 73 -21.67 -16.58 16.06
N SER A 74 -21.03 -16.45 17.22
CA SER A 74 -21.70 -16.56 18.53
C SER A 74 -22.69 -15.42 18.73
N MET A 75 -22.32 -14.21 18.32
CA MET A 75 -23.22 -13.04 18.34
C MET A 75 -24.45 -13.25 17.45
N GLN A 76 -24.29 -13.82 16.25
CA GLN A 76 -25.40 -14.18 15.37
C GLN A 76 -26.31 -15.26 15.98
N ALA A 77 -25.73 -16.30 16.60
CA ALA A 77 -26.50 -17.33 17.29
C ALA A 77 -27.31 -16.74 18.45
N LEU A 78 -26.71 -15.84 19.23
CA LEU A 78 -27.36 -15.13 20.33
C LEU A 78 -28.52 -14.24 19.83
N HIS A 79 -28.35 -13.57 18.68
CA HIS A 79 -29.41 -12.82 18.03
C HIS A 79 -30.60 -13.71 17.64
N SER A 80 -30.34 -14.86 16.99
CA SER A 80 -31.40 -15.81 16.63
C SER A 80 -32.11 -16.38 17.86
N GLN A 81 -31.40 -16.64 18.97
CA GLN A 81 -32.00 -17.04 20.24
C GLN A 81 -32.91 -15.93 20.80
N ALA A 82 -32.47 -14.67 20.74
CA ALA A 82 -33.24 -13.52 21.19
C ALA A 82 -34.56 -13.38 20.40
N GLU A 83 -34.50 -13.51 19.07
CA GLU A 83 -35.68 -13.49 18.20
C GLU A 83 -36.67 -14.63 18.53
N ALA A 84 -36.16 -15.85 18.74
CA ALA A 84 -36.98 -17.00 19.12
C ALA A 84 -37.68 -16.78 20.46
N CYS A 85 -36.97 -16.24 21.46
CA CYS A 85 -37.54 -15.91 22.76
C CYS A 85 -38.61 -14.81 22.65
N GLN A 86 -38.41 -13.80 21.79
CA GLN A 86 -39.39 -12.74 21.55
C GLN A 86 -40.66 -13.26 20.89
N GLN A 87 -40.54 -14.13 19.88
CA GLN A 87 -41.70 -14.73 19.19
C GLN A 87 -42.55 -15.59 20.13
N GLN A 88 -41.93 -16.33 21.04
CA GLN A 88 -42.64 -17.15 22.03
C GLN A 88 -43.30 -16.32 23.14
N GLN A 89 -42.74 -15.15 23.49
CA GLN A 89 -43.36 -14.20 24.43
C GLN A 89 -44.46 -13.34 23.80
N ALA A 90 -44.46 -13.16 22.47
CA ALA A 90 -45.41 -12.33 21.74
C ALA A 90 -46.74 -13.03 21.39
N ALA A 91 -46.92 -14.31 21.73
CA ALA A 91 -48.21 -14.98 21.56
C ALA A 91 -49.25 -14.31 22.47
N PRO A 92 -50.28 -13.63 21.92
CA PRO A 92 -51.35 -13.10 22.74
C PRO A 92 -52.05 -14.26 23.42
N VAL A 93 -52.38 -14.08 24.69
CA VAL A 93 -53.29 -14.97 25.41
C VAL A 93 -54.69 -14.80 24.82
N GLU A 94 -54.94 -15.33 23.62
CA GLU A 94 -56.29 -15.54 23.11
C GLU A 94 -56.85 -16.78 23.81
N ASP A 95 -57.92 -16.56 24.58
CA ASP A 95 -58.60 -17.52 25.45
C ASP A 95 -57.77 -18.08 26.63
N ALA A 96 -57.30 -17.19 27.51
CA ALA A 96 -57.50 -17.47 28.92
C ALA A 96 -59.00 -17.37 29.18
N ALA A 97 -59.69 -18.52 29.29
CA ALA A 97 -60.97 -18.55 29.98
C ALA A 97 -60.75 -17.81 31.30
N GLU A 98 -61.36 -16.63 31.46
CA GLU A 98 -61.15 -15.77 32.62
C GLU A 98 -61.23 -16.65 33.87
N GLU A 99 -60.10 -16.87 34.54
CA GLU A 99 -60.07 -17.61 35.80
C GLU A 99 -60.82 -16.75 36.80
N ALA A 100 -62.14 -16.95 36.89
CA ALA A 100 -62.98 -16.22 37.80
C ALA A 100 -62.44 -16.44 39.21
N ARG A 101 -62.11 -15.37 39.92
CA ARG A 101 -61.69 -15.45 41.31
C ARG A 101 -62.81 -14.97 42.22
N VAL A 102 -62.84 -15.50 43.42
CA VAL A 102 -63.76 -15.08 44.46
C VAL A 102 -62.98 -14.70 45.71
N VAL A 103 -63.46 -13.68 46.43
CA VAL A 103 -62.94 -13.31 47.74
C VAL A 103 -63.87 -13.83 48.83
N ALA A 104 -63.31 -14.44 49.86
CA ALA A 104 -64.01 -14.84 51.06
C ALA A 104 -64.47 -13.61 51.85
N LEU A 105 -65.77 -13.49 52.10
CA LEU A 105 -66.34 -12.42 52.92
C LEU A 105 -66.28 -12.74 54.42
N TYR A 106 -66.15 -14.02 54.76
CA TYR A 106 -66.16 -14.55 56.13
C TYR A 106 -65.21 -15.74 56.27
N ASP A 107 -64.81 -16.05 57.50
CA ASP A 107 -64.12 -17.29 57.81
C ASP A 107 -65.08 -18.48 57.62
N PHE A 108 -64.61 -19.55 57.01
CA PHE A 108 -65.34 -20.81 56.88
C PHE A 108 -64.41 -21.98 57.12
N GLN A 109 -64.75 -22.82 58.11
CA GLN A 109 -63.97 -23.99 58.45
C GLN A 109 -64.64 -25.24 57.90
N ALA A 110 -63.91 -26.00 57.08
CA ALA A 110 -64.40 -27.21 56.44
C ALA A 110 -64.82 -28.24 57.51
N ARG A 111 -66.03 -28.78 57.36
CA ARG A 111 -66.56 -29.85 58.23
C ARG A 111 -66.51 -31.21 57.56
N SER A 112 -66.23 -31.23 56.26
CA SER A 112 -66.12 -32.45 55.45
C SER A 112 -64.90 -32.38 54.53
N PRO A 113 -64.33 -33.53 54.11
CA PRO A 113 -63.22 -33.58 53.16
C PRO A 113 -63.59 -33.13 51.73
N ARG A 114 -64.84 -32.73 51.51
CA ARG A 114 -65.31 -32.13 50.25
C ARG A 114 -65.38 -30.61 50.32
N GLU A 115 -65.11 -30.01 51.47
CA GLU A 115 -65.15 -28.56 51.72
C GLU A 115 -63.74 -27.98 51.85
N VAL A 116 -63.59 -26.70 51.53
CA VAL A 116 -62.32 -25.98 51.69
C VAL A 116 -62.42 -25.02 52.87
N THR A 117 -61.40 -25.00 53.72
CA THR A 117 -61.31 -23.99 54.78
C THR A 117 -60.78 -22.69 54.19
N MET A 118 -61.44 -21.57 54.46
CA MET A 118 -61.00 -20.22 54.07
C MET A 118 -61.08 -19.27 55.25
N LYS A 119 -60.30 -18.20 55.22
CA LYS A 119 -60.41 -17.04 56.09
C LYS A 119 -61.00 -15.86 55.33
N LYS A 120 -61.62 -14.94 56.05
CA LYS A 120 -62.11 -13.68 55.52
C LYS A 120 -60.97 -12.95 54.80
N ASN A 121 -61.29 -12.50 53.59
CA ASN A 121 -60.41 -11.89 52.60
C ASN A 121 -59.48 -12.84 51.84
N ASP A 122 -59.56 -14.16 52.03
CA ASP A 122 -58.85 -15.12 51.17
C ASP A 122 -59.37 -15.04 49.73
N VAL A 123 -58.47 -15.07 48.76
CA VAL A 123 -58.80 -15.08 47.34
C VAL A 123 -58.67 -16.50 46.80
N LEU A 124 -59.77 -17.03 46.27
CA LEU A 124 -59.91 -18.41 45.82
C LEU A 124 -60.21 -18.45 44.32
N THR A 125 -59.73 -19.49 43.63
CA THR A 125 -60.05 -19.69 42.21
C THR A 125 -61.41 -20.38 42.10
N LEU A 126 -62.36 -19.77 41.39
CA LEU A 126 -63.70 -20.32 41.18
C LEU A 126 -63.69 -21.34 40.05
N LEU A 127 -63.92 -22.60 40.40
CA LEU A 127 -63.99 -23.70 39.44
C LEU A 127 -65.40 -23.93 38.91
N SER A 128 -66.44 -23.69 39.73
CA SER A 128 -67.84 -23.82 39.32
C SER A 128 -68.79 -23.04 40.23
N SER A 129 -69.74 -22.31 39.64
CA SER A 129 -70.81 -21.57 40.34
C SER A 129 -72.22 -21.95 39.87
N ILE A 130 -72.41 -23.19 39.40
CA ILE A 130 -73.69 -23.66 38.85
C ILE A 130 -74.77 -23.76 39.93
N ASN A 131 -74.40 -24.09 41.17
CA ASN A 131 -75.30 -24.18 42.31
C ASN A 131 -75.40 -22.81 43.03
N LYS A 132 -76.61 -22.43 43.46
CA LYS A 132 -76.87 -21.16 44.16
C LYS A 132 -76.39 -21.16 45.60
N ASP A 133 -76.26 -22.33 46.22
CA ASP A 133 -75.94 -22.44 47.65
C ASP A 133 -74.47 -22.79 47.91
N TRP A 134 -73.84 -23.55 47.02
CA TRP A 134 -72.47 -24.06 47.19
C TRP A 134 -71.65 -23.92 45.92
N TRP A 135 -70.52 -23.22 45.98
CA TRP A 135 -69.60 -23.03 44.86
C TRP A 135 -68.36 -23.89 45.03
N LYS A 136 -67.84 -24.42 43.92
CA LYS A 136 -66.60 -25.20 43.92
C LYS A 136 -65.43 -24.25 43.69
N VAL A 137 -64.47 -24.27 44.59
CA VAL A 137 -63.30 -23.39 44.60
C VAL A 137 -62.01 -24.20 44.82
N GLU A 138 -60.88 -23.59 44.48
CA GLU A 138 -59.54 -24.10 44.72
C GLU A 138 -58.77 -23.11 45.60
N ALA A 139 -58.24 -23.59 46.73
CA ALA A 139 -57.37 -22.86 47.64
C ALA A 139 -56.11 -23.69 47.86
N ASP A 140 -54.92 -23.14 47.60
CA ASP A 140 -53.61 -23.77 47.87
C ASP A 140 -53.56 -25.27 47.52
N ASP A 141 -53.87 -25.61 46.26
CA ASP A 141 -53.93 -26.97 45.69
C ASP A 141 -55.00 -27.91 46.29
N HIS A 142 -55.91 -27.40 47.12
CA HIS A 142 -57.07 -28.14 47.63
C HIS A 142 -58.38 -27.68 46.97
N GLN A 143 -59.10 -28.62 46.37
CA GLN A 143 -60.39 -28.35 45.72
C GLN A 143 -61.55 -28.85 46.55
N GLY A 144 -62.56 -28.00 46.73
CA GLY A 144 -63.78 -28.37 47.45
C GLY A 144 -64.85 -27.30 47.36
N PHE A 145 -65.91 -27.48 48.15
CA PHE A 145 -67.09 -26.62 48.13
C PHE A 145 -67.09 -25.62 49.28
N VAL A 146 -67.66 -24.46 48.99
CA VAL A 146 -67.83 -23.37 49.95
C VAL A 146 -69.21 -22.74 49.78
N PRO A 147 -69.82 -22.20 50.85
CA PRO A 147 -71.12 -21.55 50.73
C PRO A 147 -71.05 -20.33 49.80
N ALA A 148 -71.94 -20.24 48.81
CA ALA A 148 -71.95 -19.17 47.83
C ALA A 148 -72.08 -17.77 48.47
N VAL A 149 -72.84 -17.68 49.57
CA VAL A 149 -73.06 -16.43 50.32
C VAL A 149 -71.79 -15.93 51.01
N TYR A 150 -70.82 -16.83 51.22
CA TYR A 150 -69.58 -16.51 51.93
C TYR A 150 -68.49 -16.00 50.99
N VAL A 151 -68.73 -16.02 49.68
CA VAL A 151 -67.75 -15.65 48.66
C VAL A 151 -68.35 -14.66 47.67
N ARG A 152 -67.53 -13.72 47.20
CA ARG A 152 -67.93 -12.71 46.21
C ARG A 152 -67.03 -12.80 45.00
N LYS A 153 -67.60 -12.86 43.80
CA LYS A 153 -66.82 -12.78 42.55
C LYS A 153 -66.07 -11.46 42.49
N LEU A 154 -64.76 -11.54 42.28
CA LEU A 154 -63.91 -10.37 42.04
C LEU A 154 -64.07 -9.95 40.59
N THR A 155 -64.28 -8.66 40.36
CA THR A 155 -64.21 -8.07 39.02
C THR A 155 -62.76 -7.89 38.60
N ARG A 156 -62.51 -7.75 37.29
CA ARG A 156 -61.15 -7.64 36.72
C ARG A 156 -60.30 -6.55 37.37
N ASP A 157 -60.93 -5.46 37.81
CA ASP A 157 -60.29 -4.32 38.47
C ASP A 157 -59.95 -4.55 39.97
N GLU A 158 -60.53 -5.59 40.58
CA GLU A 158 -60.38 -5.89 42.02
C GLU A 158 -59.45 -7.07 42.31
N LEU A 159 -58.95 -7.76 41.28
CA LEU A 159 -57.91 -8.76 41.48
C LEU A 159 -56.68 -8.04 42.06
N PRO A 160 -56.15 -8.48 43.21
CA PRO A 160 -54.83 -8.06 43.64
C PRO A 160 -53.91 -8.37 42.45
N SER A 161 -53.30 -7.33 41.87
CA SER A 161 -52.18 -7.50 40.97
C SER A 161 -51.26 -8.47 41.71
N LEU A 162 -51.12 -9.71 41.23
CA LEU A 162 -50.16 -10.64 41.78
C LEU A 162 -48.90 -9.82 41.91
N SER A 163 -48.44 -9.59 43.14
CA SER A 163 -47.20 -8.88 43.38
C SER A 163 -46.25 -9.54 42.42
N GLN A 164 -45.84 -8.78 41.39
CA GLN A 164 -44.70 -9.12 40.58
C GLN A 164 -43.65 -9.35 41.65
N ARG A 165 -43.38 -10.62 41.98
CA ARG A 165 -42.12 -10.97 42.60
C ARG A 165 -41.15 -10.18 41.77
N GLN A 166 -40.44 -9.25 42.39
CA GLN A 166 -39.45 -8.41 41.76
C GLN A 166 -38.45 -9.33 41.06
N ARG A 167 -38.80 -9.84 39.88
CA ARG A 167 -37.89 -9.89 38.77
C ARG A 167 -37.67 -8.42 38.52
N GLU A 168 -36.55 -7.92 39.01
CA GLU A 168 -35.84 -6.93 38.23
C GLU A 168 -35.86 -7.48 36.80
N GLU A 169 -36.72 -6.95 35.93
CA GLU A 169 -36.64 -7.22 34.50
C GLU A 169 -35.83 -6.07 33.91
N PRO A 170 -34.48 -6.19 33.89
CA PRO A 170 -33.66 -5.19 33.24
C PRO A 170 -33.95 -5.21 31.73
N GLY A 171 -34.72 -4.28 31.19
CA GLY A 171 -34.92 -4.11 29.74
C GLY A 171 -35.63 -5.25 28.98
N SER A 172 -36.30 -4.90 27.88
CA SER A 172 -36.83 -5.89 26.94
C SER A 172 -35.69 -6.74 26.35
N ILE A 173 -35.96 -7.98 25.94
CA ILE A 173 -34.99 -8.84 25.22
C ILE A 173 -34.34 -8.08 24.06
N ALA A 174 -35.13 -7.31 23.32
CA ALA A 174 -34.64 -6.49 22.21
C ALA A 174 -33.61 -5.43 22.66
N GLN A 175 -33.80 -4.84 23.84
CA GLN A 175 -32.88 -3.85 24.38
C GLN A 175 -31.55 -4.49 24.80
N ARG A 176 -31.59 -5.65 25.46
CA ARG A 176 -30.36 -6.38 25.84
C ARG A 176 -29.59 -6.87 24.62
N GLN A 177 -30.31 -7.41 23.64
CA GLN A 177 -29.72 -7.86 22.39
C GLN A 177 -29.02 -6.71 21.66
N LYS A 178 -29.69 -5.55 21.58
CA LYS A 178 -29.07 -4.35 21.02
C LYS A 178 -27.84 -3.90 21.82
N GLN A 179 -27.91 -3.93 23.14
CA GLN A 179 -26.79 -3.51 23.99
C GLN A 179 -25.55 -4.38 23.77
N ILE A 180 -25.69 -5.71 23.71
CA ILE A 180 -24.55 -6.60 23.48
C ILE A 180 -23.98 -6.44 22.07
N GLU A 181 -24.84 -6.21 21.07
CA GLU A 181 -24.42 -5.88 19.71
C GLU A 181 -23.65 -4.58 19.67
N ASP A 182 -24.14 -3.50 20.30
CA ASP A 182 -23.47 -2.21 20.37
C ASP A 182 -22.09 -2.34 21.05
N LEU A 183 -21.99 -3.14 22.12
CA LEU A 183 -20.71 -3.44 22.80
C LEU A 183 -19.73 -4.19 21.89
N TYR A 184 -20.22 -5.19 21.15
CA TYR A 184 -19.38 -5.97 20.24
C TYR A 184 -18.88 -5.15 19.05
N HIS A 185 -19.75 -4.34 18.43
CA HIS A 185 -19.35 -3.43 17.35
C HIS A 185 -18.34 -2.38 17.85
N SER A 186 -18.57 -1.81 19.04
CA SER A 186 -17.60 -0.88 19.63
C SER A 186 -16.25 -1.57 19.88
N LEU A 187 -16.24 -2.82 20.35
CA LEU A 187 -15.01 -3.59 20.54
C LEU A 187 -14.27 -3.83 19.21
N LEU A 188 -14.99 -4.16 18.13
CA LEU A 188 -14.43 -4.30 16.78
C LEU A 188 -13.79 -3.00 16.29
N ASP A 189 -14.49 -1.87 16.43
CA ASP A 189 -13.99 -0.56 16.01
C ASP A 189 -12.71 -0.17 16.77
N ARG A 190 -12.69 -0.37 18.11
CA ARG A 190 -11.50 -0.14 18.93
C ARG A 190 -10.36 -1.09 18.57
N ALA A 191 -10.66 -2.35 18.24
CA ALA A 191 -9.67 -3.32 17.81
C ALA A 191 -9.03 -2.92 16.47
N GLU A 192 -9.82 -2.46 15.49
CA GLU A 192 -9.31 -1.97 14.20
C GLU A 192 -8.53 -0.67 14.34
N GLU A 193 -8.96 0.27 15.19
CA GLU A 193 -8.17 1.46 15.51
C GLU A 193 -6.81 1.09 16.10
N ARG A 194 -6.76 0.14 17.06
CA ARG A 194 -5.49 -0.35 17.60
C ARG A 194 -4.62 -1.01 16.53
N ARG A 195 -5.21 -1.78 15.59
CA ARG A 195 -4.47 -2.36 14.45
C ARG A 195 -3.86 -1.26 13.58
N ARG A 196 -4.64 -0.24 13.23
CA ARG A 196 -4.16 0.91 12.44
C ARG A 196 -3.00 1.64 13.13
N ARG A 197 -3.09 1.86 14.45
CA ARG A 197 -1.99 2.47 15.23
C ARG A 197 -0.74 1.60 15.30
N LEU A 198 -0.88 0.30 15.46
CA LEU A 198 0.24 -0.64 15.43
C LEU A 198 0.91 -0.66 14.06
N LEU A 199 0.11 -0.71 12.98
CA LEU A 199 0.60 -0.67 11.61
C LEU A 199 1.32 0.65 11.31
N GLN A 200 0.74 1.78 11.74
CA GLN A 200 1.37 3.10 11.66
C GLN A 200 2.75 3.09 12.33
N ARG A 201 2.84 2.66 13.60
CA ARG A 201 4.11 2.62 14.35
C ARG A 201 5.14 1.70 13.71
N TYR A 202 4.73 0.51 13.26
CA TYR A 202 5.60 -0.43 12.55
C TYR A 202 6.17 0.19 11.27
N ASN A 203 5.31 0.76 10.42
CA ASN A 203 5.73 1.35 9.15
C ASN A 203 6.54 2.65 9.34
N GLU A 204 6.30 3.43 10.41
CA GLU A 204 7.13 4.59 10.77
C GLU A 204 8.58 4.16 11.05
N PHE A 205 8.78 3.10 11.84
CA PHE A 205 10.13 2.56 12.11
C PHE A 205 10.77 2.00 10.85
N LEU A 206 10.03 1.23 10.06
CA LEU A 206 10.52 0.66 8.80
C LEU A 206 10.94 1.77 7.83
N LEU A 207 10.10 2.81 7.67
CA LEU A 207 10.41 3.97 6.84
C LEU A 207 11.66 4.69 7.33
N ALA A 208 11.77 4.96 8.64
CA ALA A 208 12.92 5.66 9.20
C ALA A 208 14.22 4.86 9.02
N TYR A 209 14.17 3.54 9.23
CA TYR A 209 15.32 2.67 9.08
C TYR A 209 15.77 2.55 7.61
N GLU A 210 14.85 2.15 6.71
CA GLU A 210 15.19 1.95 5.30
C GLU A 210 15.56 3.25 4.59
N ALA A 211 14.86 4.34 4.89
CA ALA A 211 15.22 5.65 4.36
C ALA A 211 16.55 6.14 4.94
N GLY A 212 16.84 5.88 6.22
CA GLY A 212 18.11 6.23 6.86
C GLY A 212 19.30 5.56 6.17
N ASP A 213 19.26 4.24 6.02
CA ASP A 213 20.31 3.50 5.32
C ASP A 213 20.47 3.94 3.85
N MET A 214 19.35 4.21 3.17
CA MET A 214 19.38 4.76 1.81
C MET A 214 19.95 6.18 1.75
N LEU A 215 19.69 7.03 2.75
CA LEU A 215 20.25 8.39 2.84
C LEU A 215 21.76 8.35 3.04
N ASP A 216 22.25 7.45 3.89
CA ASP A 216 23.68 7.23 4.12
C ASP A 216 24.36 6.74 2.84
N TRP A 217 23.77 5.76 2.17
CA TRP A 217 24.24 5.28 0.86
C TRP A 217 24.27 6.41 -0.19
N ILE A 218 23.23 7.24 -0.28
CA ILE A 218 23.21 8.38 -1.21
C ILE A 218 24.34 9.36 -0.87
N GLN A 219 24.58 9.62 0.40
CA GLN A 219 25.64 10.53 0.85
C GLN A 219 27.03 10.00 0.50
N GLU A 220 27.29 8.72 0.78
CA GLU A 220 28.53 8.02 0.40
C GLU A 220 28.74 8.10 -1.12
N LYS A 221 27.74 7.68 -1.91
CA LYS A 221 27.84 7.68 -3.37
C LYS A 221 28.02 9.08 -3.95
N LYS A 222 27.37 10.08 -3.36
CA LYS A 222 27.57 11.47 -3.76
C LYS A 222 29.02 11.91 -3.50
N ALA A 223 29.58 11.57 -2.34
CA ALA A 223 30.96 11.91 -1.99
C ALA A 223 31.97 11.21 -2.91
N GLU A 224 31.78 9.93 -3.22
CA GLU A 224 32.63 9.16 -4.15
C GLU A 224 32.70 9.76 -5.56
N ASN A 225 31.60 10.39 -6.00
CA ASN A 225 31.42 10.90 -7.36
C ASN A 225 31.54 12.43 -7.47
N THR A 226 31.76 13.15 -6.36
CA THR A 226 31.96 14.61 -6.41
C THR A 226 33.45 14.92 -6.58
N GLY A 227 33.79 15.80 -7.53
CA GLY A 227 35.18 16.26 -7.71
C GLY A 227 36.14 15.20 -8.27
N VAL A 228 35.63 14.26 -9.07
CA VAL A 228 36.46 13.28 -9.76
C VAL A 228 37.19 13.95 -10.92
N GLU A 229 38.46 14.26 -10.74
CA GLU A 229 39.38 14.71 -11.79
C GLU A 229 40.25 13.53 -12.22
N LEU A 230 39.99 12.98 -13.41
CA LEU A 230 40.79 11.93 -14.02
C LEU A 230 41.16 12.35 -15.45
N ASP A 231 42.46 12.32 -15.74
CA ASP A 231 42.97 12.58 -17.10
C ASP A 231 42.67 11.40 -18.06
N ASP A 232 42.51 10.19 -17.51
CA ASP A 232 42.17 8.99 -18.27
C ASP A 232 40.65 8.85 -18.42
N VAL A 233 40.16 9.19 -19.61
CA VAL A 233 38.75 9.08 -20.00
C VAL A 233 38.23 7.64 -19.90
N TRP A 234 39.08 6.63 -20.05
CA TRP A 234 38.67 5.23 -19.90
C TRP A 234 38.36 4.87 -18.44
N GLU A 235 39.23 5.29 -17.51
CA GLU A 235 38.97 5.09 -16.07
C GLU A 235 37.76 5.92 -15.60
N LEU A 236 37.60 7.14 -16.13
CA LEU A 236 36.42 7.96 -15.88
C LEU A 236 35.14 7.27 -16.38
N GLN A 237 35.17 6.69 -17.59
CA GLN A 237 34.06 5.91 -18.13
C GLN A 237 33.72 4.71 -17.25
N LYS A 238 34.73 3.96 -16.82
CA LYS A 238 34.53 2.77 -15.99
C LYS A 238 33.88 3.14 -14.64
N LYS A 239 34.37 4.18 -13.96
CA LYS A 239 33.77 4.68 -12.72
C LYS A 239 32.32 5.15 -12.94
N PHE A 240 32.07 5.86 -14.04
CA PHE A 240 30.71 6.29 -14.39
C PHE A 240 29.77 5.10 -14.63
N ASP A 241 30.23 4.06 -15.33
CA ASP A 241 29.45 2.84 -15.57
C ASP A 241 29.16 2.08 -14.26
N GLU A 242 30.11 2.07 -13.33
CA GLU A 242 29.92 1.53 -11.97
C GLU A 242 28.85 2.35 -11.21
N PHE A 243 28.96 3.67 -11.20
CA PHE A 243 27.98 4.55 -10.56
C PHE A 243 26.57 4.41 -11.17
N GLN A 244 26.46 4.32 -12.49
CA GLN A 244 25.19 4.08 -13.19
C GLN A 244 24.56 2.73 -12.81
N ARG A 245 25.38 1.69 -12.65
CA ARG A 245 24.90 0.36 -12.23
C ARG A 245 24.39 0.41 -10.79
N ASP A 246 25.11 1.10 -9.91
CA ASP A 246 24.72 1.31 -8.51
C ASP A 246 23.38 2.03 -8.40
N LEU A 247 23.18 3.11 -9.17
CA LEU A 247 21.91 3.84 -9.24
C LEU A 247 20.75 2.92 -9.69
N LYS A 248 20.93 2.21 -10.80
CA LYS A 248 19.88 1.30 -11.32
C LYS A 248 19.52 0.18 -10.35
N THR A 249 20.51 -0.32 -9.60
CA THR A 249 20.31 -1.39 -8.63
C THR A 249 19.51 -0.90 -7.42
N ASN A 250 19.66 0.36 -7.02
CA ASN A 250 18.99 0.95 -5.84
C ASN A 250 17.67 1.65 -6.16
N GLU A 251 17.35 1.90 -7.43
CA GLU A 251 16.06 2.49 -7.84
C GLU A 251 14.82 1.73 -7.33
N PRO A 252 14.77 0.37 -7.37
CA PRO A 252 13.65 -0.38 -6.80
C PRO A 252 13.49 -0.15 -5.29
N ARG A 253 14.60 -0.04 -4.55
CA ARG A 253 14.59 0.20 -3.11
C ARG A 253 13.95 1.56 -2.78
N LEU A 254 14.33 2.61 -3.51
CA LEU A 254 13.70 3.93 -3.37
C LEU A 254 12.18 3.86 -3.64
N ARG A 255 11.77 3.12 -4.67
CA ARG A 255 10.36 2.95 -5.01
C ARG A 255 9.60 2.23 -3.89
N ASP A 256 10.19 1.20 -3.29
CA ASP A 256 9.56 0.43 -2.21
C ASP A 256 9.43 1.29 -0.93
N ILE A 257 10.45 2.10 -0.60
CA ILE A 257 10.38 3.08 0.51
C ILE A 257 9.28 4.11 0.27
N ASN A 258 9.21 4.68 -0.94
CA ASN A 258 8.15 5.64 -1.29
C ASN A 258 6.76 4.99 -1.23
N LYS A 259 6.63 3.74 -1.66
CA LYS A 259 5.37 2.99 -1.58
C LYS A 259 4.87 2.86 -0.13
N VAL A 260 5.74 2.50 0.81
CA VAL A 260 5.37 2.43 2.24
C VAL A 260 4.84 3.78 2.73
N ALA A 261 5.49 4.88 2.34
CA ALA A 261 5.07 6.22 2.72
C ALA A 261 3.77 6.66 2.02
N ASP A 262 3.53 6.22 0.78
CA ASP A 262 2.29 6.48 0.04
C ASP A 262 1.11 5.69 0.62
N ASP A 263 1.32 4.42 0.99
CA ASP A 263 0.32 3.58 1.67
C ASP A 263 -0.06 4.19 3.03
N LEU A 264 0.92 4.69 3.80
CA LEU A 264 0.66 5.43 5.03
C LEU A 264 -0.10 6.74 4.79
N LEU A 265 0.20 7.46 3.71
CA LEU A 265 -0.49 8.70 3.37
C LEU A 265 -1.94 8.45 2.96
N TYR A 266 -2.20 7.39 2.20
CA TYR A 266 -3.55 7.01 1.77
C TYR A 266 -4.48 6.72 2.94
N GLU A 267 -3.96 6.13 4.02
CA GLU A 267 -4.69 5.82 5.25
C GLU A 267 -4.76 7.00 6.25
N ASP A 268 -4.24 8.18 5.89
CA ASP A 268 -4.07 9.33 6.80
C ASP A 268 -3.21 9.01 8.05
N LEU A 269 -2.28 8.05 7.92
CA LEU A 269 -1.39 7.58 8.99
C LEU A 269 0.05 8.08 8.83
N LEU A 270 0.39 8.80 7.75
CA LEU A 270 1.75 9.33 7.59
C LEU A 270 1.99 10.49 8.57
N THR A 271 3.01 10.36 9.42
CA THR A 271 3.43 11.42 10.33
C THR A 271 4.17 12.56 9.62
N PRO A 272 4.18 13.78 10.19
CA PRO A 272 5.02 14.86 9.69
C PRO A 272 6.50 14.49 9.57
N GLU A 273 7.02 13.72 10.52
CA GLU A 273 8.39 13.20 10.50
C GLU A 273 8.61 12.23 9.33
N GLY A 274 7.70 11.28 9.11
CA GLY A 274 7.76 10.36 7.96
C GLY A 274 7.67 11.10 6.63
N ALA A 275 6.82 12.12 6.54
CA ALA A 275 6.73 12.98 5.36
C ALA A 275 8.02 13.76 5.09
N HIS A 276 8.67 14.28 6.14
CA HIS A 276 9.97 14.96 6.03
C HIS A 276 11.06 13.98 5.53
N ILE A 277 11.14 12.78 6.11
CA ILE A 277 12.10 11.74 5.70
C ILE A 277 11.90 11.38 4.22
N ARG A 278 10.66 11.15 3.78
CA ARG A 278 10.34 10.89 2.36
C ARG A 278 10.80 12.04 1.46
N GLN A 279 10.49 13.28 1.84
CA GLN A 279 10.86 14.45 1.06
C GLN A 279 12.38 14.62 0.96
N GLU A 280 13.10 14.46 2.07
CA GLU A 280 14.55 14.54 2.12
C GLU A 280 15.18 13.47 1.22
N LEU A 281 14.74 12.21 1.36
CA LEU A 281 15.22 11.09 0.55
C LEU A 281 15.07 11.36 -0.95
N ASN A 282 13.88 11.75 -1.39
CA ASN A 282 13.62 12.06 -2.80
C ASN A 282 14.44 13.27 -3.29
N THR A 283 14.65 14.27 -2.43
CA THR A 283 15.48 15.44 -2.77
C THR A 283 16.94 15.05 -2.95
N ARG A 284 17.49 14.23 -2.03
CA ARG A 284 18.88 13.77 -2.11
C ARG A 284 19.08 12.83 -3.30
N TRP A 285 18.14 11.93 -3.56
CA TRP A 285 18.16 11.07 -4.76
C TRP A 285 18.15 11.88 -6.05
N GLY A 286 17.25 12.87 -6.17
CA GLY A 286 17.23 13.76 -7.34
C GLY A 286 18.51 14.60 -7.48
N SER A 287 19.19 14.94 -6.38
CA SER A 287 20.52 15.55 -6.45
C SER A 287 21.57 14.58 -6.97
N LEU A 288 21.51 13.30 -6.59
CA LEU A 288 22.46 12.28 -7.02
C LEU A 288 22.27 11.94 -8.51
N GLN A 289 21.02 11.89 -8.99
CA GLN A 289 20.71 11.74 -10.41
C GLN A 289 21.26 12.90 -11.24
N ARG A 290 21.09 14.15 -10.79
CA ARG A 290 21.67 15.31 -11.48
C ARG A 290 23.19 15.25 -11.56
N LEU A 291 23.87 14.84 -10.48
CA LEU A 291 25.33 14.64 -10.49
C LEU A 291 25.72 13.59 -11.54
N SER A 292 24.96 12.51 -11.64
CA SER A 292 25.19 11.51 -12.67
C SER A 292 24.98 12.07 -14.09
N ASP A 293 23.96 12.89 -14.31
CA ASP A 293 23.73 13.51 -15.62
C ASP A 293 24.87 14.47 -15.98
N GLU A 294 25.35 15.26 -15.02
CA GLU A 294 26.50 16.17 -15.17
C GLU A 294 27.77 15.39 -15.53
N GLN A 295 28.08 14.30 -14.81
CA GLN A 295 29.21 13.44 -15.15
C GLN A 295 29.07 12.81 -16.54
N GLN A 296 27.86 12.39 -16.92
CA GLN A 296 27.63 11.84 -18.26
C GLN A 296 27.95 12.87 -19.34
N GLN A 297 27.59 14.15 -19.14
CA GLN A 297 27.91 15.20 -20.10
C GLN A 297 29.41 15.48 -20.17
N LEU A 298 30.08 15.59 -19.03
CA LEU A 298 31.53 15.78 -18.97
C LEU A 298 32.27 14.65 -19.69
N LEU A 299 31.87 13.41 -19.45
CA LEU A 299 32.46 12.23 -20.08
C LEU A 299 32.25 12.22 -21.60
N ARG A 300 31.04 12.54 -22.07
CA ARG A 300 30.76 12.67 -23.51
C ARG A 300 31.63 13.75 -24.16
N SER A 301 31.83 14.86 -23.46
CA SER A 301 32.58 15.99 -23.98
C SER A 301 34.09 15.68 -24.00
N ALA A 302 34.63 15.04 -22.96
CA ALA A 302 36.00 14.53 -22.92
C ALA A 302 36.28 13.48 -24.02
N HIS A 303 35.36 12.53 -24.24
CA HIS A 303 35.45 11.58 -25.37
C HIS A 303 35.50 12.30 -26.72
N ALA A 304 34.70 13.36 -26.91
CA ALA A 304 34.69 14.11 -28.17
C ALA A 304 36.03 14.78 -28.45
N VAL A 305 36.69 15.35 -27.43
CA VAL A 305 38.04 15.93 -27.55
C VAL A 305 39.07 14.85 -27.91
N GLN A 306 39.06 13.70 -27.23
CA GLN A 306 40.00 12.61 -27.55
C GLN A 306 39.82 12.04 -28.96
N VAL A 307 38.56 11.86 -29.39
CA VAL A 307 38.25 11.41 -30.76
C VAL A 307 38.78 12.40 -31.78
N PHE A 308 38.57 13.70 -31.55
CA PHE A 308 39.12 14.74 -32.43
C PHE A 308 40.65 14.67 -32.51
N HIS A 309 41.35 14.59 -31.37
CA HIS A 309 42.81 14.50 -31.36
C HIS A 309 43.31 13.32 -32.21
N ARG A 310 42.73 12.13 -32.00
CA ARG A 310 43.07 10.94 -32.77
C ARG A 310 42.78 11.10 -34.26
N GLU A 311 41.60 11.59 -34.62
CA GLU A 311 41.22 11.75 -36.03
C GLU A 311 42.06 12.82 -36.74
N ALA A 312 42.44 13.89 -36.05
CA ALA A 312 43.32 14.93 -36.57
C ALA A 312 44.72 14.37 -36.85
N ASP A 313 45.30 13.63 -35.90
CA ASP A 313 46.62 12.99 -36.06
C ASP A 313 46.61 11.94 -37.17
N ASP A 314 45.62 11.05 -37.20
CA ASP A 314 45.46 10.03 -38.26
C ASP A 314 45.34 10.69 -39.65
N THR A 315 44.60 11.81 -39.74
CA THR A 315 44.42 12.54 -41.01
C THR A 315 45.70 13.26 -41.42
N LYS A 316 46.41 13.87 -40.48
CA LYS A 316 47.70 14.51 -40.72
C LYS A 316 48.74 13.50 -41.21
N GLU A 317 48.82 12.32 -40.60
CA GLU A 317 49.72 11.25 -41.05
C GLU A 317 49.40 10.80 -42.49
N GLN A 318 48.10 10.68 -42.83
CA GLN A 318 47.68 10.38 -44.20
C GLN A 318 48.09 11.46 -45.20
N ILE A 319 47.97 12.74 -44.83
CA ILE A 319 48.41 13.88 -45.64
C ILE A 319 49.92 13.83 -45.85
N GLU A 320 50.69 13.61 -44.78
CA GLU A 320 52.15 13.53 -44.83
C GLU A 320 52.63 12.37 -45.72
N LYS A 321 51.99 11.20 -45.65
CA LYS A 321 52.25 10.06 -46.56
C LYS A 321 52.00 10.44 -48.02
N LYS A 322 50.93 11.18 -48.31
CA LYS A 322 50.63 11.68 -49.67
C LYS A 322 51.65 12.72 -50.15
N CYS A 323 52.10 13.62 -49.28
CA CYS A 323 53.19 14.57 -49.58
C CYS A 323 54.48 13.83 -49.96
N GLN A 324 54.87 12.83 -49.17
CA GLN A 324 56.05 12.01 -49.43
C GLN A 324 55.94 11.27 -50.78
N ALA A 325 54.76 10.71 -51.09
CA ALA A 325 54.51 10.05 -52.37
C ALA A 325 54.64 11.00 -53.57
N LEU A 326 54.16 12.25 -53.46
CA LEU A 326 54.34 13.26 -54.51
C LEU A 326 55.80 13.65 -54.71
N ASN A 327 56.54 13.83 -53.61
CA ASN A 327 57.96 14.22 -53.66
C ASN A 327 58.85 13.12 -54.26
N ALA A 328 58.50 11.85 -54.05
CA ALA A 328 59.22 10.70 -54.60
C ALA A 328 58.83 10.36 -56.04
N ALA A 329 57.80 10.99 -56.60
CA ALA A 329 57.24 10.59 -57.88
C ALA A 329 58.05 11.13 -59.08
N ASP A 330 58.39 10.24 -60.00
CA ASP A 330 59.21 10.54 -61.18
C ASP A 330 58.59 11.62 -62.10
N PRO A 331 59.40 12.52 -62.71
CA PRO A 331 58.91 13.52 -63.66
C PRO A 331 58.52 12.98 -65.05
N GLY A 332 58.87 11.73 -65.39
CA GLY A 332 58.65 11.14 -66.72
C GLY A 332 59.78 11.46 -67.70
N SER A 333 60.01 10.56 -68.65
CA SER A 333 61.18 10.61 -69.56
C SER A 333 60.83 10.73 -71.04
N ASP A 334 59.56 10.54 -71.40
CA ASP A 334 59.04 10.64 -72.76
C ASP A 334 57.56 11.09 -72.78
N LEU A 335 57.04 11.39 -73.98
CA LEU A 335 55.67 11.90 -74.13
C LEU A 335 54.61 10.92 -73.59
N ILE A 336 54.82 9.62 -73.76
CA ILE A 336 53.84 8.59 -73.39
C ILE A 336 53.81 8.44 -71.86
N SER A 337 54.96 8.38 -71.21
CA SER A 337 55.09 8.30 -69.74
C SER A 337 54.54 9.55 -69.07
N VAL A 338 54.84 10.75 -69.58
CA VAL A 338 54.27 12.00 -69.03
C VAL A 338 52.75 12.03 -69.16
N GLN A 339 52.19 11.63 -70.31
CA GLN A 339 50.72 11.53 -70.48
C GLN A 339 50.08 10.50 -69.54
N ALA A 340 50.76 9.38 -69.26
CA ALA A 340 50.30 8.40 -68.29
C ALA A 340 50.34 8.94 -66.86
N LEU A 341 51.43 9.64 -66.49
CA LEU A 341 51.59 10.30 -65.18
C LEU A 341 50.55 11.41 -64.97
N GLN A 342 50.17 12.15 -66.01
CA GLN A 342 49.07 13.14 -65.95
C GLN A 342 47.75 12.46 -65.56
N ARG A 343 47.37 11.36 -66.22
CA ARG A 343 46.14 10.61 -65.87
C ARG A 343 46.19 10.03 -64.46
N GLN A 344 47.36 9.53 -64.04
CA GLN A 344 47.55 9.06 -62.66
C GLN A 344 47.40 10.21 -61.65
N HIS A 345 47.94 11.39 -61.97
CA HIS A 345 47.82 12.57 -61.13
C HIS A 345 46.38 13.08 -61.04
N GLU A 346 45.60 13.05 -62.14
CA GLU A 346 44.16 13.32 -62.10
C GLU A 346 43.38 12.31 -61.24
N GLY A 347 43.83 11.05 -61.19
CA GLY A 347 43.34 10.06 -60.24
C GLY A 347 43.65 10.47 -58.80
N PHE A 348 44.90 10.84 -58.54
CA PHE A 348 45.34 11.31 -57.23
C PHE A 348 44.57 12.56 -56.76
N GLU A 349 44.34 13.55 -57.63
CA GLU A 349 43.54 14.75 -57.32
C GLU A 349 42.10 14.39 -56.93
N ARG A 350 41.49 13.38 -57.58
CA ARG A 350 40.16 12.87 -57.19
C ARG A 350 40.19 12.21 -55.82
N ASP A 351 41.24 11.46 -55.51
CA ASP A 351 41.42 10.82 -54.20
C ASP A 351 41.68 11.84 -53.08
N LEU A 352 42.09 13.08 -53.40
CA LEU A 352 42.25 14.15 -52.42
C LEU A 352 40.92 14.76 -51.99
N ILE A 353 39.88 14.73 -52.83
CA ILE A 353 38.57 15.33 -52.53
C ILE A 353 38.01 14.85 -51.17
N PRO A 354 37.85 13.53 -50.91
CA PRO A 354 37.32 13.06 -49.62
C PRO A 354 38.23 13.38 -48.43
N LEU A 355 39.54 13.49 -48.65
CA LEU A 355 40.50 13.88 -47.62
C LEU A 355 40.35 15.35 -47.26
N GLY A 356 40.13 16.23 -48.24
CA GLY A 356 39.86 17.66 -48.03
C GLY A 356 38.53 17.93 -47.35
N GLU A 357 37.50 17.16 -47.70
CA GLU A 357 36.22 17.17 -46.96
C GLU A 357 36.42 16.78 -45.49
N LYS A 358 37.25 15.76 -45.23
CA LYS A 358 37.58 15.35 -43.86
C LYS A 358 38.31 16.45 -43.08
N VAL A 359 39.30 17.11 -43.68
CA VAL A 359 40.01 18.25 -43.05
C VAL A 359 39.03 19.38 -42.71
N THR A 360 38.16 19.75 -43.65
CA THR A 360 37.12 20.77 -43.42
C THR A 360 36.20 20.39 -42.26
N ARG A 361 35.73 19.12 -42.20
CA ARG A 361 34.88 18.62 -41.11
C ARG A 361 35.59 18.64 -39.75
N LEU A 362 36.88 18.28 -39.72
CA LEU A 362 37.69 18.32 -38.50
C LEU A 362 37.90 19.77 -38.03
N GLY A 363 38.12 20.71 -38.94
CA GLY A 363 38.18 22.13 -38.62
C GLY A 363 36.90 22.65 -37.95
N ALA A 364 35.73 22.35 -38.54
CA ALA A 364 34.44 22.72 -37.94
C ALA A 364 34.17 22.01 -36.60
N THR A 365 34.75 20.83 -36.39
CA THR A 365 34.67 20.13 -35.10
C THR A 365 35.56 20.79 -34.06
N ALA A 366 36.79 21.17 -34.42
CA ALA A 366 37.71 21.89 -33.56
C ALA A 366 37.11 23.22 -33.05
N GLU A 367 36.50 24.01 -33.94
CA GLU A 367 35.84 25.27 -33.58
C GLU A 367 34.73 25.07 -32.54
N ARG A 368 33.83 24.10 -32.77
CA ARG A 368 32.77 23.75 -31.81
C ARG A 368 33.31 23.24 -30.47
N LEU A 369 34.41 22.48 -30.50
CA LEU A 369 35.06 21.99 -29.29
C LEU A 369 35.72 23.13 -28.51
N CYS A 370 36.33 24.12 -29.17
CA CYS A 370 36.89 25.30 -28.51
C CYS A 370 35.81 26.15 -27.81
N GLU A 371 34.63 26.29 -28.43
CA GLU A 371 33.50 27.00 -27.80
C GLU A 371 33.01 26.29 -26.53
N SER A 372 33.08 24.96 -26.50
CA SER A 372 32.58 24.14 -25.39
C SER A 372 33.63 23.77 -24.33
N HIS A 373 34.93 23.85 -24.66
CA HIS A 373 36.05 23.46 -23.81
C HIS A 373 37.16 24.54 -23.82
N PRO A 374 37.00 25.62 -23.03
CA PRO A 374 37.99 26.71 -22.96
C PRO A 374 39.37 26.25 -22.46
N ASP A 375 39.40 25.23 -21.63
CA ASP A 375 40.59 24.59 -21.06
C ASP A 375 41.42 23.83 -22.10
N ALA A 376 40.77 23.17 -23.06
CA ALA A 376 41.45 22.45 -24.14
C ALA A 376 41.67 23.30 -25.41
N THR A 377 41.27 24.58 -25.40
CA THR A 377 41.23 25.42 -26.61
C THR A 377 42.60 25.63 -27.26
N GLU A 378 43.66 25.82 -26.47
CA GLU A 378 45.01 26.04 -27.00
C GLU A 378 45.53 24.82 -27.77
N ASP A 379 45.32 23.63 -27.22
CA ASP A 379 45.72 22.36 -27.83
C ASP A 379 44.90 22.07 -29.09
N LEU A 380 43.58 22.24 -29.01
CA LEU A 380 42.65 22.05 -30.14
C LEU A 380 43.00 22.97 -31.32
N GLN A 381 43.23 24.26 -31.05
CA GLN A 381 43.64 25.23 -32.07
C GLN A 381 45.01 24.89 -32.66
N THR A 382 45.96 24.45 -31.83
CA THR A 382 47.29 24.05 -32.27
C THR A 382 47.21 22.87 -33.24
N GLN A 383 46.46 21.82 -32.91
CA GLN A 383 46.27 20.68 -33.80
C GLN A 383 45.52 21.06 -35.09
N GLN A 384 44.47 21.87 -34.99
CA GLN A 384 43.75 22.37 -36.16
C GLN A 384 44.67 23.14 -37.12
N ALA A 385 45.50 24.05 -36.58
CA ALA A 385 46.45 24.83 -37.37
C ALA A 385 47.51 23.93 -38.04
N GLN A 386 48.01 22.91 -37.33
CA GLN A 386 48.94 21.94 -37.89
C GLN A 386 48.32 21.12 -39.02
N LEU A 387 47.08 20.65 -38.86
CA LEU A 387 46.35 19.91 -39.88
C LEU A 387 46.12 20.77 -41.14
N ASN A 388 45.65 22.00 -40.96
CA ASN A 388 45.45 22.95 -42.06
C ASN A 388 46.75 23.24 -42.80
N LYS A 389 47.85 23.49 -42.06
CA LYS A 389 49.17 23.70 -42.66
C LYS A 389 49.66 22.50 -43.47
N ALA A 390 49.45 21.28 -42.98
CA ALA A 390 49.80 20.07 -43.71
C ALA A 390 48.97 19.93 -44.99
N TRP A 391 47.67 20.25 -44.92
CA TRP A 391 46.76 20.23 -46.06
C TRP A 391 47.15 21.26 -47.13
N ASP A 392 47.40 22.50 -46.75
CA ASP A 392 47.84 23.58 -47.65
C ASP A 392 49.15 23.21 -48.36
N HIS A 393 50.07 22.57 -47.62
CA HIS A 393 51.32 22.08 -48.19
C HIS A 393 51.09 21.00 -49.26
N LEU A 394 50.20 20.03 -48.99
CA LEU A 394 49.84 18.99 -49.96
C LEU A 394 49.18 19.58 -51.22
N GLN A 395 48.31 20.56 -51.05
CA GLN A 395 47.68 21.27 -52.18
C GLN A 395 48.73 21.99 -53.03
N GLY A 396 49.71 22.64 -52.40
CA GLY A 396 50.85 23.25 -53.08
C GLY A 396 51.64 22.25 -53.91
N LEU A 397 52.09 21.15 -53.30
CA LEU A 397 52.84 20.09 -54.00
C LEU A 397 52.05 19.47 -55.17
N THR A 398 50.74 19.32 -55.00
CA THR A 398 49.85 18.79 -56.04
C THR A 398 49.80 19.74 -57.23
N LYS A 399 49.63 21.05 -56.97
CA LYS A 399 49.63 22.08 -58.00
C LYS A 399 50.97 22.16 -58.73
N ASP A 400 52.08 22.18 -58.00
CA ASP A 400 53.43 22.23 -58.57
C ASP A 400 53.70 21.02 -59.47
N ARG A 401 53.29 19.82 -59.04
CA ARG A 401 53.42 18.60 -59.85
C ARG A 401 52.59 18.68 -61.12
N LYS A 402 51.35 19.18 -61.06
CA LYS A 402 50.48 19.35 -62.23
C LYS A 402 51.08 20.31 -63.24
N GLU A 403 51.61 21.44 -62.79
CA GLU A 403 52.30 22.42 -63.65
C GLU A 403 53.55 21.80 -64.29
N SER A 404 54.39 21.12 -63.50
CA SER A 404 55.58 20.43 -63.99
C SER A 404 55.26 19.36 -65.05
N LEU A 405 54.21 18.55 -64.85
CA LEU A 405 53.79 17.52 -65.82
C LEU A 405 53.24 18.15 -67.11
N ASN A 406 52.50 19.26 -67.01
CA ASN A 406 52.01 19.98 -68.17
C ASN A 406 53.14 20.60 -69.00
N ASP A 407 54.16 21.15 -68.34
CA ASP A 407 55.31 21.73 -69.02
C ASP A 407 56.20 20.64 -69.64
N ALA A 408 56.41 19.52 -68.96
CA ALA A 408 57.06 18.34 -69.53
C ALA A 408 56.31 17.83 -70.78
N GLN A 409 54.97 17.77 -70.73
CA GLN A 409 54.15 17.36 -71.87
C GLN A 409 54.36 18.28 -73.08
N LYS A 410 54.34 19.60 -72.88
CA LYS A 410 54.60 20.59 -73.95
C LYS A 410 56.01 20.40 -74.53
N PHE A 411 57.01 20.18 -73.68
CA PHE A 411 58.39 19.97 -74.08
C PHE A 411 58.55 18.73 -74.96
N TYR A 412 58.06 17.57 -74.52
CA TYR A 412 58.15 16.34 -75.31
C TYR A 412 57.30 16.38 -76.59
N LEU A 413 56.17 17.09 -76.58
CA LEU A 413 55.34 17.30 -77.78
C LEU A 413 56.02 18.21 -78.81
N PHE A 414 56.84 19.17 -78.36
CA PHE A 414 57.71 19.95 -79.23
C PHE A 414 58.82 19.07 -79.83
N LEU A 415 59.50 18.28 -79.00
CA LEU A 415 60.56 17.36 -79.46
C LEU A 415 60.04 16.29 -80.43
N SER A 416 58.79 15.85 -80.32
CA SER A 416 58.20 14.87 -81.25
C SER A 416 57.76 15.48 -82.59
N LYS A 417 57.77 16.81 -82.73
CA LYS A 417 57.39 17.55 -83.94
C LYS A 417 58.60 18.17 -84.67
N ALA A 418 59.75 18.23 -84.00
CA ALA A 418 61.05 18.54 -84.58
C ALA A 418 61.67 17.27 -85.19
#